data_AF-A0A956JPK0-F1
#
_entry.id   AF-A0A956JPK0-F1
#
_cell.length_a   1.000
_cell.length_b   1.000
_cell.length_c   1.000
_cell.angle_alpha   90.00
_cell.angle_beta   90.00
_cell.angle_gamma   90.00
#
_symmetry.space_group_name_H-M   'P 1'
#
loop_
_entity.id
_entity.type
_entity.pdbx_description
1 polymer ?
#
loop_
_entity_poly.entity_id
_entity_poly.type
_entity_poly.pdbx_seq_one_letter_code
_entity_poly.pdbx_strand_id
1 'polypeptide(L)'
;RLVHFSIQSNHLHLVVEADNWRALSRGVHALSVRVARAINRATERKGKVFAQRYHAHILRTPTQLRNALRYVLNNRRRHQGQRQAHPGWVDPLSTACWFDGYRDREPNESNPWPTARTFLLTTGWRRGRGGRFSINDIPGKRR
;
A
#
# COMPACT_ATOMS: atom_id res chain seq x y z
N ARG A 1 12.66 1.52 0.32
CA ARG A 1 12.12 0.41 -0.48
C ARG A 1 10.61 0.45 -0.44
N LEU A 2 9.95 0.56 -1.60
CA LEU A 2 8.50 0.41 -1.69
C LEU A 2 8.17 -1.09 -1.64
N VAL A 3 7.34 -1.52 -0.68
CA VAL A 3 7.01 -2.93 -0.45
C VAL A 3 5.55 -3.22 -0.80
N HIS A 4 4.63 -2.40 -0.31
CA HIS A 4 3.22 -2.52 -0.66
C HIS A 4 2.66 -1.18 -1.13
N PHE A 5 1.68 -1.24 -2.01
CA PHE A 5 0.94 -0.07 -2.43
C PHE A 5 -0.50 -0.40 -2.83
N SER A 6 -1.32 0.65 -2.87
CA SER A 6 -2.61 0.67 -3.58
C SER A 6 -2.76 2.03 -4.27
N ILE A 7 -3.16 2.00 -5.53
CA ILE A 7 -3.41 3.17 -6.37
C ILE A 7 -4.91 3.45 -6.38
N GLN A 8 -5.28 4.68 -6.02
CA GLN A 8 -6.66 5.15 -6.06
C GLN A 8 -6.82 6.24 -7.12
N SER A 9 -8.08 6.60 -7.42
CA SER A 9 -8.39 7.59 -8.44
C SER A 9 -7.77 8.96 -8.19
N ASN A 10 -7.53 9.33 -6.92
CA ASN A 10 -7.02 10.65 -6.54
C ASN A 10 -5.78 10.62 -5.63
N HIS A 11 -5.32 9.45 -5.16
CA HIS A 11 -4.11 9.35 -4.33
C HIS A 11 -3.47 7.95 -4.32
N LEU A 12 -2.26 7.87 -3.78
CA LEU A 12 -1.49 6.64 -3.62
C LEU A 12 -1.31 6.32 -2.13
N HIS A 13 -1.49 5.05 -1.77
CA HIS A 13 -1.06 4.54 -0.47
C HIS A 13 0.18 3.69 -0.63
N LEU A 14 1.21 3.96 0.17
CA LEU A 14 2.50 3.27 0.10
C LEU A 14 2.89 2.75 1.50
N VAL A 15 3.42 1.54 1.57
CA VAL A 15 4.15 1.00 2.71
C VAL A 15 5.61 0.85 2.29
N VAL A 16 6.49 1.54 3.00
CA VAL A 16 7.88 1.76 2.60
C VAL A 16 8.80 1.50 3.78
N GLU A 17 9.89 0.78 3.54
CA GLU A 17 11.04 0.70 4.45
C GLU A 17 12.06 1.79 4.09
N ALA A 18 12.54 2.55 5.05
CA ALA A 18 13.56 3.57 4.81
C ALA A 18 14.49 3.67 6.02
N ASP A 19 15.79 3.79 5.75
CA ASP A 19 16.82 3.82 6.80
C ASP A 19 16.76 5.09 7.64
N ASN A 20 16.29 6.19 7.04
CA ASN A 20 16.08 7.47 7.71
C ASN A 20 15.14 8.37 6.91
N TRP A 21 14.77 9.52 7.52
CA TRP A 21 13.90 10.52 6.90
C TRP A 21 14.42 11.06 5.57
N ARG A 22 15.74 11.25 5.43
CA ARG A 22 16.35 11.75 4.19
C ARG A 22 16.17 10.73 3.06
N ALA A 23 16.40 9.44 3.33
CA ALA A 23 16.18 8.36 2.39
C ALA A 23 14.70 8.26 1.96
N LEU A 24 13.77 8.36 2.92
CA LEU A 24 12.33 8.41 2.65
C LEU A 24 11.98 9.58 1.72
N SER A 25 12.38 10.80 2.10
CA SER A 25 12.02 12.01 1.35
C SER A 25 12.57 11.99 -0.08
N ARG A 26 13.81 11.53 -0.28
CA ARG A 26 14.39 11.40 -1.63
C ARG A 26 13.68 10.34 -2.45
N GLY A 27 13.40 9.17 -1.85
CA GLY A 27 12.71 8.07 -2.52
C GLY A 27 11.30 8.46 -2.97
N VAL A 28 10.52 9.09 -2.09
CA VAL A 28 9.17 9.56 -2.42
C VAL A 28 9.22 10.66 -3.47
N HIS A 29 10.14 11.61 -3.37
CA HIS A 29 10.30 12.66 -4.38
C HIS A 29 10.59 12.09 -5.78
N ALA A 30 11.56 11.18 -5.88
CA ALA A 30 11.91 10.53 -7.14
C ALA A 30 10.73 9.73 -7.73
N LEU A 31 9.99 9.00 -6.88
CA LEU A 31 8.78 8.29 -7.28
C LEU A 31 7.71 9.25 -7.81
N SER A 32 7.40 10.32 -7.08
CA SER A 32 6.42 11.33 -7.48
C SER A 32 6.79 11.98 -8.81
N VAL A 33 8.06 12.30 -9.05
CA VAL A 33 8.52 12.84 -10.35
C VAL A 33 8.28 11.83 -11.47
N ARG A 34 8.65 10.55 -11.27
CA ARG A 34 8.46 9.50 -12.28
C ARG A 34 6.99 9.28 -12.61
N VAL A 35 6.13 9.21 -11.59
CA VAL A 35 4.69 9.03 -11.75
C VAL A 35 4.06 10.24 -12.44
N ALA A 36 4.41 11.46 -12.01
CA ALA A 36 3.89 12.68 -12.64
C ALA A 36 4.26 12.75 -14.13
N ARG A 37 5.51 12.42 -14.47
CA ARG A 37 5.96 12.36 -15.88
C ARG A 37 5.22 11.29 -16.67
N ALA A 38 4.98 10.11 -16.08
CA ALA A 38 4.25 9.04 -16.74
C ALA A 38 2.79 9.42 -17.01
N ILE A 39 2.10 9.99 -16.02
CA ILE A 39 0.71 10.46 -16.16
C ILE A 39 0.61 11.57 -17.21
N ASN A 40 1.48 12.58 -17.14
CA ASN A 40 1.50 13.66 -18.11
C ASN A 40 1.71 13.14 -19.54
N ARG A 41 2.64 12.21 -19.76
CA ARG A 41 2.81 11.58 -21.08
C ARG A 41 1.58 10.79 -21.53
N ALA A 42 1.03 9.94 -20.65
CA ALA A 42 -0.12 9.10 -20.98
C ALA A 42 -1.43 9.88 -21.21
N THR A 43 -1.49 11.14 -20.77
CA THR A 43 -2.66 12.01 -20.89
C THR A 43 -2.41 13.24 -21.76
N GLU A 44 -1.25 13.28 -22.43
CA GLU A 44 -0.81 14.42 -23.28
C GLU A 44 -0.87 15.78 -22.57
N ARG A 45 -0.74 15.77 -21.24
CA ARG A 45 -0.75 16.97 -20.40
C ARG A 45 0.66 17.39 -20.02
N LYS A 46 0.76 18.64 -19.56
CA LYS A 46 1.96 19.19 -18.93
C LYS A 46 1.60 19.77 -17.55
N GLY A 47 2.62 19.93 -16.71
CA GLY A 47 2.48 20.59 -15.40
C GLY A 47 2.38 19.65 -14.20
N LYS A 48 1.91 20.20 -13.07
CA LYS A 48 1.93 19.56 -11.76
C LYS A 48 0.81 18.51 -11.64
N VAL A 49 1.17 17.29 -11.26
CA VAL A 49 0.20 16.18 -11.01
C VAL A 49 -0.13 16.06 -9.52
N PHE A 50 0.88 16.07 -8.66
CA PHE A 50 0.68 15.98 -7.20
C PHE A 50 0.57 17.37 -6.59
N ALA A 51 -0.55 17.69 -5.96
CA ALA A 51 -0.76 18.98 -5.29
C ALA A 51 0.18 19.18 -4.09
N GLN A 52 0.42 18.11 -3.32
CA GLN A 52 1.20 18.08 -2.08
C GLN A 52 2.40 17.12 -2.21
N ARG A 53 3.37 17.20 -1.28
CA ARG A 53 4.56 16.32 -1.29
C ARG A 53 4.19 14.88 -0.92
N TYR A 54 3.84 14.64 0.34
CA TYR A 54 3.32 13.38 0.87
C TYR A 54 2.94 13.56 2.34
N HIS A 55 2.12 12.65 2.88
CA HIS A 55 1.93 12.46 4.31
C HIS A 55 2.57 11.14 4.72
N ALA A 56 3.56 11.20 5.63
CA ALA A 56 4.17 10.02 6.22
C ALA A 56 3.66 9.77 7.65
N HIS A 57 3.56 8.51 8.03
CA HIS A 57 3.31 8.06 9.40
C HIS A 57 4.26 6.91 9.72
N ILE A 58 5.04 7.05 10.81
CA ILE A 58 6.01 6.04 11.21
C ILE A 58 5.28 4.92 11.97
N LEU A 59 5.37 3.70 11.45
CA LEU A 59 4.76 2.51 12.04
C LEU A 59 5.74 1.88 13.01
N ARG A 60 5.45 1.94 14.31
CA ARG A 60 6.38 1.50 15.36
C ARG A 60 6.03 0.15 15.96
N THR A 61 4.76 -0.24 15.89
CA THR A 61 4.27 -1.44 16.58
C THR A 61 3.68 -2.47 15.62
N PRO A 62 3.69 -3.76 15.99
CA PRO A 62 3.04 -4.82 15.21
C PRO A 62 1.58 -4.50 14.85
N THR A 63 0.79 -4.02 15.83
CA THR A 63 -0.62 -3.67 15.63
C THR A 63 -0.79 -2.50 14.66
N GLN A 64 0.04 -1.47 14.76
CA GLN A 64 0.02 -0.35 13.80
C GLN A 64 0.33 -0.83 12.40
N LEU A 65 1.38 -1.64 12.22
CA LEU A 65 1.73 -2.11 10.89
C LEU A 65 0.69 -3.07 10.31
N ARG A 66 0.14 -3.99 11.11
CA ARG A 66 -0.99 -4.84 10.69
C ARG A 66 -2.16 -4.00 10.18
N ASN A 67 -2.54 -2.97 10.93
CA ASN A 67 -3.66 -2.11 10.55
C ASN A 67 -3.35 -1.29 9.31
N ALA A 68 -2.11 -0.82 9.15
CA ALA A 68 -1.67 -0.12 7.95
C ALA A 68 -1.68 -1.03 6.72
N LEU A 69 -1.15 -2.26 6.81
CA LEU A 69 -1.20 -3.25 5.72
C LEU A 69 -2.63 -3.54 5.31
N ARG A 70 -3.51 -3.85 6.28
CA ARG A 70 -4.94 -4.08 6.03
C ARG A 70 -5.60 -2.86 5.38
N TYR A 71 -5.29 -1.67 5.86
CA TYR A 71 -5.81 -0.44 5.28
C TYR A 71 -5.33 -0.29 3.84
N VAL A 72 -4.03 -0.28 3.57
CA VAL A 72 -3.46 -0.08 2.23
C VAL A 72 -3.98 -1.11 1.22
N LEU A 73 -3.98 -2.39 1.57
CA LEU A 73 -4.33 -3.46 0.62
C LEU A 73 -5.84 -3.62 0.39
N ASN A 74 -6.67 -3.26 1.38
CA ASN A 74 -8.12 -3.40 1.27
C ASN A 74 -8.86 -2.06 1.14
N ASN A 75 -8.17 -0.91 1.06
CA ASN A 75 -8.83 0.41 1.06
C ASN A 75 -9.81 0.57 -0.11
N ARG A 76 -9.53 -0.04 -1.26
CA ARG A 76 -10.39 0.08 -2.44
C ARG A 76 -11.78 -0.53 -2.23
N ARG A 77 -11.90 -1.57 -1.39
CA ARG A 77 -13.20 -2.16 -0.96
C ARG A 77 -14.09 -1.16 -0.24
N ARG A 78 -13.49 -0.17 0.44
CA ARG A 78 -14.20 0.93 1.09
C ARG A 78 -14.65 1.99 0.08
N HIS A 79 -13.79 2.38 -0.85
CA HIS A 79 -14.01 3.56 -1.71
C HIS A 79 -14.89 3.29 -2.94
N GLN A 80 -14.86 2.10 -3.52
CA GLN A 80 -15.67 1.80 -4.72
C GLN A 80 -17.07 1.29 -4.41
N GLY A 81 -17.45 1.28 -3.12
CA GLY A 81 -18.66 0.61 -2.66
C GLY A 81 -18.56 -0.89 -2.87
N GLN A 82 -19.32 -1.65 -2.09
CA GLN A 82 -19.40 -3.11 -2.15
C GLN A 82 -19.83 -3.66 -3.54
N ARG A 83 -20.20 -2.79 -4.50
CA ARG A 83 -20.67 -3.16 -5.84
C ARG A 83 -19.60 -3.78 -6.74
N GLN A 84 -18.31 -3.51 -6.54
CA GLN A 84 -17.23 -4.10 -7.36
C GLN A 84 -16.45 -5.22 -6.64
N ALA A 85 -16.49 -5.25 -5.31
CA ALA A 85 -15.63 -6.10 -4.50
C ALA A 85 -16.39 -7.31 -3.94
N HIS A 86 -16.72 -8.27 -4.80
CA HIS A 86 -17.27 -9.56 -4.38
C HIS A 86 -16.31 -10.30 -3.41
N PRO A 87 -16.79 -11.31 -2.65
CA PRO A 87 -15.94 -12.12 -1.80
C PRO A 87 -14.73 -12.67 -2.57
N GLY A 88 -13.53 -12.51 -2.03
CA GLY A 88 -12.28 -12.97 -2.66
C GLY A 88 -11.69 -12.04 -3.72
N TRP A 89 -12.41 -10.98 -4.13
CA TRP A 89 -11.88 -9.96 -5.05
C TRP A 89 -10.57 -9.34 -4.54
N VAL A 90 -9.63 -9.15 -5.45
CA VAL A 90 -8.31 -8.56 -5.17
C VAL A 90 -8.17 -7.29 -6.00
N ASP A 91 -7.74 -6.21 -5.36
CA ASP A 91 -7.52 -4.94 -6.05
C ASP A 91 -6.37 -5.07 -7.07
N PRO A 92 -6.63 -5.00 -8.39
CA PRO A 92 -5.61 -5.13 -9.42
C PRO A 92 -4.64 -3.94 -9.46
N LEU A 93 -4.99 -2.83 -8.81
CA LEU A 93 -4.17 -1.63 -8.72
C LEU A 93 -3.40 -1.56 -7.40
N SER A 94 -3.13 -2.72 -6.80
CA SER A 94 -2.42 -2.85 -5.55
C SER A 94 -1.48 -4.05 -5.56
N THR A 95 -0.66 -4.16 -4.53
CA THR A 95 0.16 -5.36 -4.28
C THR A 95 -0.60 -6.49 -3.56
N ALA A 96 -1.91 -6.41 -3.41
CA ALA A 96 -2.70 -7.35 -2.63
C ALA A 96 -2.59 -8.80 -3.16
N CYS A 97 -2.48 -8.99 -4.47
CA CYS A 97 -2.37 -10.35 -5.04
C CYS A 97 -1.11 -11.11 -4.61
N TRP A 98 -0.04 -10.41 -4.23
CA TRP A 98 1.23 -11.00 -3.78
C TRP A 98 1.40 -10.99 -2.25
N PHE A 99 0.38 -10.57 -1.49
CA PHE A 99 0.49 -10.48 -0.04
C PHE A 99 0.26 -11.84 0.62
N ASP A 100 1.28 -12.31 1.35
CA ASP A 100 1.34 -13.61 2.03
C ASP A 100 0.68 -13.62 3.42
N GLY A 101 0.02 -12.53 3.78
CA GLY A 101 -0.49 -12.29 5.12
C GLY A 101 -1.99 -12.48 5.28
N TYR A 102 -2.73 -12.74 4.20
CA TYR A 102 -4.17 -13.00 4.28
C TYR A 102 -4.47 -14.32 4.97
N ARG A 103 -5.51 -14.40 5.81
CA ARG A 103 -5.87 -15.67 6.49
C ARG A 103 -6.64 -16.65 5.60
N ASP A 104 -7.22 -16.14 4.52
CA ASP A 104 -8.20 -16.81 3.66
C ASP A 104 -7.78 -16.81 2.19
N ARG A 105 -6.50 -16.52 1.92
CA ARG A 105 -5.94 -16.46 0.58
C ARG A 105 -4.43 -16.68 0.59
N GLU A 106 -3.95 -17.49 -0.35
CA GLU A 106 -2.53 -17.64 -0.65
C GLU A 106 -2.04 -16.57 -1.64
N PRO A 107 -0.79 -16.10 -1.52
CA PRO A 107 -0.22 -15.12 -2.43
C PRO A 107 0.06 -15.73 -3.80
N ASN A 108 0.08 -14.89 -4.84
CA ASN A 108 0.74 -15.25 -6.08
C ASN A 108 2.26 -15.31 -5.84
N GLU A 109 2.91 -16.40 -6.25
CA GLU A 109 4.34 -16.66 -6.03
C GLU A 109 5.26 -15.72 -6.82
N SER A 110 4.79 -15.21 -7.96
CA SER A 110 5.59 -14.37 -8.86
C SER A 110 5.49 -12.89 -8.49
N ASN A 111 5.99 -12.49 -7.32
CA ASN A 111 6.01 -11.09 -6.90
C ASN A 111 7.12 -10.30 -7.62
N PRO A 112 6.78 -9.37 -8.54
CA PRO A 112 7.79 -8.57 -9.24
C PRO A 112 8.32 -7.41 -8.40
N TRP A 113 7.73 -7.17 -7.22
CA TRP A 113 8.05 -6.04 -6.36
C TRP A 113 9.08 -6.39 -5.29
N PRO A 114 9.86 -5.39 -4.83
CA PRO A 114 10.78 -5.59 -3.73
C PRO A 114 10.10 -6.15 -2.47
N THR A 115 10.68 -7.19 -1.90
CA THR A 115 10.21 -7.78 -0.63
C THR A 115 10.71 -7.00 0.59
N ALA A 116 9.97 -7.12 1.69
CA ALA A 116 10.33 -6.52 2.98
C ALA A 116 11.62 -7.13 3.53
N ARG A 117 12.37 -6.35 4.33
CA ARG A 117 13.60 -6.79 5.00
C ARG A 117 13.58 -6.57 6.51
N THR A 118 12.82 -5.60 6.97
CA THR A 118 12.72 -5.30 8.40
C THR A 118 11.85 -6.34 9.09
N PHE A 119 12.28 -6.77 10.28
CA PHE A 119 11.53 -7.72 11.10
C PHE A 119 10.04 -7.36 11.21
N LEU A 120 9.73 -6.08 11.42
CA LEU A 120 8.35 -5.64 11.61
C LEU A 120 7.48 -5.96 10.37
N LEU A 121 7.98 -5.67 9.17
CA LEU A 121 7.24 -5.81 7.91
C LEU A 121 7.30 -7.22 7.32
N THR A 122 8.32 -8.02 7.63
CA THR A 122 8.38 -9.43 7.22
C THR A 122 7.44 -10.29 8.07
N THR A 123 7.63 -10.30 9.39
CA THR A 123 6.93 -11.24 10.29
C THR A 123 6.31 -10.58 11.50
N GLY A 124 6.88 -9.47 11.99
CA GLY A 124 6.51 -8.86 13.26
C GLY A 124 5.06 -8.39 13.29
N TRP A 125 4.53 -7.87 12.19
CA TRP A 125 3.14 -7.43 12.07
C TRP A 125 2.11 -8.55 12.35
N ARG A 126 2.48 -9.82 12.10
CA ARG A 126 1.61 -10.98 12.36
C ARG A 126 1.30 -11.15 13.86
N ARG A 127 2.16 -10.60 14.73
CA ARG A 127 1.96 -10.55 16.19
C ARG A 127 1.04 -9.41 16.65
N GLY A 128 0.61 -8.53 15.74
CA GLY A 128 -0.32 -7.46 16.03
C GLY A 128 -1.70 -7.98 16.46
N ARG A 129 -2.43 -7.18 17.25
CA ARG A 129 -3.78 -7.54 17.73
C ARG A 129 -4.67 -7.93 16.53
N GLY A 130 -5.17 -9.17 16.55
CA GLY A 130 -6.01 -9.74 15.50
C GLY A 130 -5.27 -10.53 14.40
N GLY A 131 -3.94 -10.73 14.50
CA GLY A 131 -3.20 -11.68 13.65
C GLY A 131 -3.25 -11.42 12.14
N ARG A 132 -3.33 -12.47 11.33
CA ARG A 132 -3.63 -12.36 9.88
C ARG A 132 -5.03 -11.74 9.69
N PHE A 133 -5.25 -11.01 8.59
CA PHE A 133 -6.55 -10.40 8.26
C PHE A 133 -7.14 -11.02 6.99
N SER A 134 -8.45 -10.87 6.77
CA SER A 134 -9.10 -11.39 5.57
C SER A 134 -8.88 -10.48 4.36
N ILE A 135 -8.82 -11.05 3.16
CA ILE A 135 -8.91 -10.28 1.91
C ILE A 135 -10.24 -9.50 1.82
N ASN A 136 -11.25 -9.95 2.55
CA ASN A 136 -12.58 -9.37 2.61
C ASN A 136 -12.76 -8.32 3.73
N ASP A 137 -11.75 -8.13 4.61
CA ASP A 137 -11.84 -7.12 5.67
C ASP A 137 -12.06 -5.73 5.07
N ILE A 138 -13.06 -4.99 5.57
CA ILE A 138 -13.30 -3.59 5.21
C ILE A 138 -12.66 -2.70 6.29
N PRO A 139 -11.59 -1.94 5.97
CA PRO A 139 -10.93 -1.11 6.95
C PRO A 139 -11.78 0.11 7.35
N GLY A 140 -11.72 0.47 8.64
CA GLY A 140 -12.31 1.72 9.18
C GLY A 140 -11.62 2.98 8.64
N LYS A 141 -12.17 4.16 8.96
CA LYS A 141 -11.51 5.44 8.64
C LYS A 141 -10.11 5.47 9.26
N ARG A 142 -9.14 5.95 8.50
CA ARG A 142 -7.84 6.33 9.05
C ARG A 142 -8.08 7.51 10.00
N ARG A 143 -7.85 7.32 11.29
CA ARG A 143 -7.83 8.41 12.28
C ARG A 143 -6.50 9.14 12.19
#